data_AF-X1SA84-F1
#
_entry.id   AF-X1SA84-F1
#
_cell.length_a   1.000
_cell.length_b   1.000
_cell.length_c   1.000
_cell.angle_alpha   90.00
_cell.angle_beta   90.00
_cell.angle_gamma   90.00
#
_symmetry.space_group_name_H-M   'P 1'
#
loop_
_entity.id
_entity.type
_entity.pdbx_description
1 polymer ?
#
loop_
_entity_poly.entity_id
_entity_poly.type
_entity_poly.pdbx_seq_one_letter_code
_entity_poly.pdbx_strand_id
1 'polypeptide(L)'
;AEKKKAGFVVQVLCYSPYGRSETELGALVDPYGVEDQQDKWGFITRLAHLEDLAQDANSPFDLYKKGDNEQFNLEIKEVTVDGEMPEGIGIWDELIEETTQAGTRQIGLRQGGLARTWILIDPMTRETISKESVLDEEGKPKLYRGQPVYKVNDHWFVLNAKFLWRDAPEPPAQPVTSPYGMPRQMPTTSTPSPSSGSSGRSLPDDF
;
A
#
# COMPACT_ATOMS: atom_id res chain seq x y z
N ALA A 1 26.66 -11.47 -3.62
CA ALA A 1 25.85 -11.08 -2.45
C ALA A 1 25.26 -9.70 -2.73
N GLU A 2 23.93 -9.58 -2.74
CA GLU A 2 23.24 -8.29 -2.93
C GLU A 2 23.48 -7.43 -1.67
N LYS A 3 24.07 -6.25 -1.82
CA LYS A 3 24.31 -5.35 -0.68
C LYS A 3 22.95 -4.87 -0.15
N LYS A 4 22.66 -5.13 1.13
CA LYS A 4 21.46 -4.60 1.79
C LYS A 4 21.53 -3.06 1.77
N LYS A 5 20.59 -2.42 1.07
CA LYS A 5 20.43 -0.96 1.05
C LYS A 5 19.44 -0.55 2.14
N ALA A 6 19.62 0.65 2.70
CA ALA A 6 18.67 1.22 3.62
C ALA A 6 17.39 1.66 2.90
N GLY A 7 16.27 1.64 3.60
CA GLY A 7 14.96 1.92 3.04
C GLY A 7 13.85 1.63 4.03
N PHE A 8 12.61 1.82 3.58
CA PHE A 8 11.41 1.56 4.38
C PHE A 8 10.28 1.05 3.48
N VAL A 9 9.25 0.50 4.12
CA VAL A 9 8.02 0.04 3.48
C VAL A 9 6.93 1.04 3.84
N VAL A 10 6.12 1.42 2.84
CA VAL A 10 4.91 2.22 3.03
C VAL A 10 3.73 1.35 2.61
N GLN A 11 2.70 1.34 3.46
CA GLN A 11 1.37 0.88 3.09
C GLN A 11 0.45 2.11 3.04
N VAL A 12 -0.21 2.30 1.90
CA VAL A 12 -1.20 3.35 1.70
C VAL A 12 -2.56 2.68 1.54
N LEU A 13 -3.50 3.07 2.39
CA LEU A 13 -4.90 2.64 2.35
C LEU A 13 -5.70 3.83 1.87
N CYS A 14 -6.34 3.71 0.71
CA CYS A 14 -7.08 4.81 0.10
C CYS A 14 -8.45 4.36 -0.38
N TYR A 15 -9.42 5.26 -0.22
CA TYR A 15 -10.71 5.22 -0.86
C TYR A 15 -10.70 6.15 -2.09
N SER A 16 -11.41 5.78 -3.16
CA SER A 16 -11.53 6.60 -4.36
C SER A 16 -12.96 6.55 -4.93
N PRO A 17 -13.64 7.70 -5.07
CA PRO A 17 -14.89 7.82 -5.83
C PRO A 17 -14.65 7.85 -7.36
N TYR A 18 -13.38 7.84 -7.79
CA TYR A 18 -13.01 7.88 -9.20
C TYR A 18 -12.78 6.48 -9.76
N GLY A 19 -13.06 6.32 -11.05
CA GLY A 19 -12.96 5.05 -11.77
C GLY A 19 -14.20 4.16 -11.55
N ARG A 20 -14.84 3.74 -12.63
CA ARG A 20 -16.06 2.91 -12.59
C ARG A 20 -15.77 1.42 -12.52
N SER A 21 -14.51 1.04 -12.57
CA SER A 21 -14.03 -0.33 -12.47
C SER A 21 -12.61 -0.34 -11.90
N GLU A 22 -12.19 -1.49 -11.37
CA GLU A 22 -10.82 -1.71 -10.89
C GLU A 22 -9.77 -1.36 -11.96
N THR A 23 -10.03 -1.68 -13.23
CA THR A 23 -9.12 -1.37 -14.35
C THR A 23 -9.02 0.14 -14.59
N GLU A 24 -10.15 0.85 -14.57
CA GLU A 24 -10.15 2.30 -14.77
C GLU A 24 -9.47 3.02 -13.61
N LEU A 25 -9.76 2.62 -12.36
CA LEU A 25 -9.07 3.15 -11.20
C LEU A 25 -7.57 2.84 -11.24
N GLY A 26 -7.19 1.61 -11.61
CA GLY A 26 -5.77 1.25 -11.81
C GLY A 26 -5.06 2.17 -12.80
N ALA A 27 -5.71 2.50 -13.92
CA ALA A 27 -5.16 3.43 -14.91
C ALA A 27 -5.09 4.90 -14.43
N LEU A 28 -5.92 5.29 -13.46
CA LEU A 28 -5.83 6.61 -12.83
C LEU A 28 -4.72 6.67 -11.76
N VAL A 29 -4.56 5.60 -10.98
CA VAL A 29 -3.57 5.53 -9.90
C VAL A 29 -2.16 5.31 -10.47
N ASP A 30 -2.02 4.42 -11.46
CA ASP A 30 -0.76 4.12 -12.16
C ASP A 30 -0.91 4.15 -13.70
N PRO A 31 -1.05 5.35 -14.29
CA PRO A 31 -1.12 5.49 -15.74
C PRO A 31 0.16 5.00 -16.43
N TYR A 32 0.00 4.33 -17.56
CA TYR A 32 1.10 3.77 -18.34
C TYR A 32 1.66 4.79 -19.37
N GLY A 33 2.99 4.86 -19.50
CA GLY A 33 3.65 5.62 -20.58
C GLY A 33 3.56 7.15 -20.41
N VAL A 34 3.44 7.63 -19.18
CA VAL A 34 3.32 9.06 -18.85
C VAL A 34 4.51 9.59 -18.05
N GLU A 35 5.60 8.85 -17.97
CA GLU A 35 6.79 9.17 -17.16
C GLU A 35 7.30 10.60 -17.42
N ASP A 36 7.32 11.03 -18.68
CA ASP A 36 7.78 12.38 -19.06
C ASP A 36 6.66 13.45 -19.07
N GLN A 37 5.44 13.12 -18.63
CA GLN A 37 4.24 13.96 -18.72
C GLN A 37 3.66 14.21 -17.32
N GLN A 38 4.26 15.15 -16.59
CA GLN A 38 3.94 15.44 -15.18
C GLN A 38 2.46 15.79 -14.92
N ASP A 39 1.78 16.40 -15.89
CA ASP A 39 0.35 16.73 -15.85
C ASP A 39 -0.55 15.49 -15.91
N LYS A 40 -0.03 14.38 -16.46
CA LYS A 40 -0.72 13.09 -16.57
C LYS A 40 -0.31 12.08 -15.52
N TRP A 41 0.61 12.43 -14.62
CA TRP A 41 1.01 11.53 -13.55
C TRP A 41 -0.14 11.22 -12.60
N GLY A 42 -0.37 9.92 -12.42
CA GLY A 42 -1.20 9.38 -11.34
C GLY A 42 -0.46 9.38 -10.01
N PHE A 43 -1.09 8.80 -8.99
CA PHE A 43 -0.54 8.74 -7.64
C PHE A 43 0.80 7.98 -7.60
N ILE A 44 0.87 6.80 -8.20
CA ILE A 44 2.07 5.96 -8.18
C ILE A 44 3.20 6.57 -8.99
N THR A 45 2.91 7.16 -10.16
CA THR A 45 3.92 7.86 -10.95
C THR A 45 4.50 9.03 -10.16
N ARG A 46 3.68 9.80 -9.44
CA ARG A 46 4.17 10.86 -8.53
C ARG A 46 5.09 10.32 -7.43
N LEU A 47 4.79 9.15 -6.87
CA LEU A 47 5.67 8.49 -5.89
C LEU A 47 7.00 8.01 -6.49
N ALA A 48 7.02 7.66 -7.78
CA ALA A 48 8.26 7.32 -8.47
C ALA A 48 9.14 8.56 -8.76
N HIS A 49 8.54 9.74 -8.80
CA HIS A 49 9.16 11.02 -9.14
C HIS A 49 9.19 12.00 -7.95
N LEU A 50 9.36 11.51 -6.72
CA LEU A 50 9.39 12.36 -5.52
C LEU A 50 10.51 13.41 -5.56
N GLU A 51 11.65 13.09 -6.19
CA GLU A 51 12.76 14.04 -6.40
C GLU A 51 12.33 15.24 -7.25
N ASP A 52 11.53 15.02 -8.28
CA ASP A 52 11.04 16.07 -9.19
C ASP A 52 9.94 16.95 -8.55
N LEU A 53 9.26 16.42 -7.54
CA LEU A 53 8.12 17.09 -6.87
C LEU A 53 8.53 17.87 -5.62
N ALA A 54 9.63 17.52 -4.98
CA ALA A 54 10.13 18.24 -3.82
C ALA A 54 10.52 19.67 -4.23
N GLN A 55 10.04 20.70 -3.51
CA GLN A 55 10.33 22.11 -3.84
C GLN A 55 11.82 22.45 -3.79
N ASP A 56 12.60 21.69 -3.03
CA ASP A 56 14.05 21.79 -2.93
C ASP A 56 14.78 20.71 -3.76
N ALA A 57 14.03 19.87 -4.50
CA ALA A 57 14.51 18.74 -5.31
C ALA A 57 15.44 17.78 -4.55
N ASN A 58 15.28 17.66 -3.23
CA ASN A 58 16.21 16.93 -2.38
C ASN A 58 15.56 15.72 -1.67
N SER A 59 14.57 15.09 -2.31
CA SER A 59 14.01 13.83 -1.78
C SER A 59 15.05 12.72 -1.94
N PRO A 60 15.60 12.13 -0.86
CA PRO A 60 16.62 11.08 -0.94
C PRO A 60 16.01 9.69 -1.17
N PHE A 61 14.74 9.64 -1.59
CA PHE A 61 13.92 8.44 -1.63
C PHE A 61 13.53 8.05 -3.05
N ASP A 62 13.76 6.78 -3.38
CA ASP A 62 13.41 6.21 -4.69
C ASP A 62 12.47 5.03 -4.51
N LEU A 63 11.46 4.93 -5.38
CA LEU A 63 10.58 3.76 -5.42
C LEU A 63 11.36 2.53 -5.87
N TYR A 64 11.38 1.49 -5.02
CA TYR A 64 12.19 0.30 -5.25
C TYR A 64 11.46 -0.72 -6.12
N LYS A 65 12.08 -1.08 -7.25
CA LYS A 65 11.62 -2.15 -8.16
C LYS A 65 10.11 -2.13 -8.40
N LYS A 66 9.56 -1.00 -8.89
CA LYS A 66 8.13 -0.85 -9.20
C LYS A 66 7.53 -2.00 -10.03
N GLY A 67 8.30 -2.58 -10.96
CA GLY A 67 7.86 -3.71 -11.79
C GLY A 67 7.91 -5.09 -11.11
N ASP A 68 8.30 -5.17 -9.84
CA ASP A 68 8.38 -6.40 -9.07
C ASP A 68 7.27 -6.44 -8.02
N ASN A 69 6.30 -7.36 -8.21
CA ASN A 69 5.11 -7.48 -7.38
C ASN A 69 5.40 -7.78 -5.89
N GLU A 70 6.59 -8.31 -5.55
CA GLU A 70 6.99 -8.55 -4.16
C GLU A 70 7.51 -7.28 -3.45
N GLN A 71 7.89 -6.27 -4.24
CA GLN A 71 8.40 -4.99 -3.74
C GLN A 71 7.37 -3.88 -3.88
N PHE A 72 6.45 -4.05 -4.83
CA PHE A 72 5.43 -3.10 -5.19
C PHE A 72 4.12 -3.84 -5.51
N ASN A 73 3.08 -3.61 -4.72
CA ASN A 73 1.80 -4.28 -4.92
C ASN A 73 0.65 -3.26 -4.78
N LEU A 74 -0.14 -3.14 -5.85
CA LEU A 74 -1.38 -2.40 -5.86
C LEU A 74 -2.55 -3.39 -5.91
N GLU A 75 -3.38 -3.38 -4.89
CA GLU A 75 -4.62 -4.15 -4.82
C GLU A 75 -5.80 -3.18 -4.83
N ILE A 76 -6.76 -3.40 -5.72
CA ILE A 76 -7.97 -2.57 -5.84
C ILE A 76 -9.17 -3.47 -5.61
N LYS A 77 -10.13 -3.00 -4.83
CA LYS A 77 -11.35 -3.72 -4.46
C LYS A 77 -12.55 -2.78 -4.42
N GLU A 78 -13.73 -3.37 -4.59
CA GLU A 78 -15.01 -2.66 -4.43
C GLU A 78 -15.28 -2.34 -2.95
N VAL A 79 -15.99 -1.25 -2.69
CA VAL A 79 -16.50 -0.94 -1.34
C VAL A 79 -17.72 -1.81 -1.07
N THR A 80 -17.64 -2.65 -0.03
CA THR A 80 -18.67 -3.62 0.31
C THR A 80 -18.95 -3.64 1.80
N VAL A 81 -20.22 -3.82 2.18
CA VAL A 81 -20.66 -3.90 3.58
C VAL A 81 -20.20 -5.20 4.25
N ASP A 82 -20.25 -6.33 3.54
CA ASP A 82 -19.97 -7.66 4.10
C ASP A 82 -18.55 -8.18 3.81
N GLY A 83 -17.64 -7.31 3.35
CA GLY A 83 -16.29 -7.69 2.91
C GLY A 83 -15.17 -7.21 3.83
N GLU A 84 -13.98 -7.76 3.63
CA GLU A 84 -12.76 -7.26 4.26
C GLU A 84 -12.41 -5.89 3.66
N MET A 85 -12.63 -4.82 4.42
CA MET A 85 -12.34 -3.46 4.03
C MET A 85 -11.53 -2.76 5.14
N PRO A 86 -10.60 -1.84 4.78
CA PRO A 86 -9.87 -1.06 5.76
C PRO A 86 -10.79 -0.24 6.66
N GLU A 87 -10.44 -0.14 7.93
CA GLU A 87 -11.12 0.77 8.85
C GLU A 87 -10.96 2.23 8.39
N GLY A 88 -12.00 3.03 8.63
CA GLY A 88 -12.00 4.47 8.31
C GLY A 88 -12.48 4.83 6.90
N ILE A 89 -12.87 3.85 6.08
CA ILE A 89 -13.58 4.11 4.83
C ILE A 89 -15.07 4.27 5.14
N GLY A 90 -15.61 5.48 4.94
CA GLY A 90 -17.02 5.80 5.12
C GLY A 90 -17.52 5.81 6.57
N ILE A 91 -18.81 6.11 6.72
CA ILE A 91 -19.59 6.02 7.96
C ILE A 91 -20.73 5.04 7.74
N TRP A 92 -20.94 4.14 8.71
CA TRP A 92 -22.04 3.19 8.71
C TRP A 92 -23.38 3.89 8.94
N ASP A 93 -24.36 3.61 8.08
CA ASP A 93 -25.73 4.07 8.25
C ASP A 93 -26.74 2.94 7.99
N GLU A 94 -27.92 3.04 8.60
CA GLU A 94 -29.00 2.07 8.48
C GLU A 94 -30.05 2.60 7.51
N LEU A 95 -30.10 2.02 6.30
CA LEU A 95 -31.15 2.30 5.35
C LEU A 95 -32.39 1.48 5.72
N ILE A 96 -33.48 2.19 6.01
CA ILE A 96 -34.80 1.59 6.22
C ILE A 96 -35.54 1.63 4.89
N GLU A 97 -35.60 0.50 4.19
CA GLU A 97 -36.41 0.37 2.98
C GLU A 97 -37.86 0.11 3.38
N GLU A 98 -38.72 1.10 3.21
CA GLU A 98 -40.16 0.89 3.26
C GLU A 98 -40.57 0.08 2.03
N THR A 99 -40.80 -1.22 2.21
CA THR A 99 -41.36 -2.06 1.15
C THR A 99 -42.79 -1.60 0.88
N THR A 100 -42.99 -0.69 -0.07
CA THR A 100 -44.32 -0.29 -0.53
C THR A 100 -44.97 -1.48 -1.23
N GLN A 101 -45.71 -2.28 -0.47
CA GLN A 101 -46.68 -3.23 -0.99
C GLN A 101 -47.79 -2.47 -1.74
N ALA A 102 -47.61 -2.25 -3.03
CA ALA A 102 -48.67 -1.85 -3.94
C ALA A 102 -49.05 -3.05 -4.81
N GLY A 103 -49.99 -3.89 -4.33
CA GLY A 103 -50.44 -5.05 -5.10
C GLY A 103 -51.49 -5.96 -4.45
N THR A 104 -52.71 -5.43 -4.28
CA THR A 104 -54.00 -6.16 -4.25
C THR A 104 -54.31 -7.19 -3.14
N ARG A 105 -55.18 -6.76 -2.21
CA ARG A 105 -56.25 -7.51 -1.50
C ARG A 105 -55.97 -8.95 -1.07
N GLN A 106 -55.65 -9.15 0.21
CA GLN A 106 -56.30 -10.16 1.04
C GLN A 106 -56.14 -9.85 2.53
N ILE A 107 -57.26 -9.90 3.25
CA ILE A 107 -57.37 -9.76 4.71
C ILE A 107 -56.66 -10.96 5.34
N GLY A 108 -55.55 -10.73 6.04
CA GLY A 108 -54.85 -11.76 6.81
C GLY A 108 -53.38 -11.42 7.04
N LEU A 109 -53.05 -11.05 8.28
CA LEU A 109 -51.72 -10.85 8.87
C LEU A 109 -50.51 -11.01 7.92
N ARG A 110 -49.94 -9.90 7.45
CA ARG A 110 -48.50 -9.82 7.18
C ARG A 110 -47.96 -8.46 7.59
N GLN A 111 -47.23 -8.49 8.70
CA GLN A 111 -46.36 -7.44 9.17
C GLN A 111 -45.43 -7.06 8.00
N GLY A 112 -45.59 -5.87 7.44
CA GLY A 112 -44.62 -5.31 6.49
C GLY A 112 -43.29 -5.19 7.22
N GLY A 113 -42.39 -6.14 6.97
CA GLY A 113 -41.08 -6.14 7.59
C GLY A 113 -40.27 -5.02 6.98
N LEU A 114 -39.94 -4.01 7.79
CA LEU A 114 -38.91 -3.03 7.44
C LEU A 114 -37.61 -3.82 7.21
N ALA A 115 -37.14 -3.84 5.96
CA ALA A 115 -35.81 -4.35 5.66
C ALA A 115 -34.82 -3.26 6.11
N ARG A 116 -33.99 -3.62 7.08
CA ARG A 116 -32.90 -2.78 7.58
C ARG A 116 -31.62 -3.24 6.90
N THR A 117 -31.07 -2.40 6.02
CA THR A 117 -29.85 -2.71 5.28
C THR A 117 -28.77 -1.74 5.72
N TRP A 118 -27.61 -2.27 6.10
CA TRP A 118 -26.44 -1.44 6.40
C TRP A 118 -25.83 -0.93 5.10
N ILE A 119 -25.52 0.36 5.06
CA ILE A 119 -24.82 1.00 3.95
C ILE A 119 -23.60 1.78 4.47
N LEU A 120 -22.65 2.05 3.58
CA LEU A 120 -21.58 2.99 3.86
C LEU A 120 -21.81 4.29 3.13
N ILE A 121 -21.59 5.39 3.85
CA ILE A 121 -21.75 6.75 3.36
C ILE A 121 -20.41 7.47 3.40
N ASP A 122 -20.07 8.22 2.35
CA ASP A 122 -18.93 9.14 2.38
C ASP A 122 -19.22 10.29 3.38
N PRO A 123 -18.39 10.51 4.41
CA PRO A 123 -18.57 11.60 5.36
C PRO A 123 -18.59 13.00 4.73
N MET A 124 -17.94 13.18 3.58
CA MET A 124 -17.81 14.48 2.92
C MET A 124 -19.02 14.79 2.01
N THR A 125 -19.41 13.86 1.15
CA THR A 125 -20.48 14.07 0.16
C THR A 125 -21.85 13.57 0.60
N ARG A 126 -21.90 12.67 1.58
CA ARG A 126 -23.10 11.95 2.03
C ARG A 126 -23.72 11.03 0.97
N GLU A 127 -22.95 10.66 -0.05
CA GLU A 127 -23.38 9.68 -1.05
C GLU A 127 -23.12 8.24 -0.53
N THR A 128 -23.94 7.28 -0.99
CA THR A 128 -23.71 5.86 -0.69
C THR A 128 -22.53 5.35 -1.49
N ILE A 129 -21.51 4.86 -0.79
CA ILE A 129 -20.25 4.38 -1.40
C ILE A 129 -20.20 2.86 -1.49
N SER A 130 -20.96 2.15 -0.66
CA SER A 130 -21.07 0.69 -0.72
C SER A 130 -21.80 0.22 -1.97
N LYS A 131 -21.46 -0.97 -2.47
CA LYS A 131 -22.25 -1.62 -3.52
C LYS A 131 -23.69 -1.87 -3.06
N GLU A 132 -24.64 -1.66 -3.98
CA GLU A 132 -26.07 -1.80 -3.73
C GLU A 132 -26.66 -2.91 -4.60
N SER A 133 -27.63 -3.67 -4.09
CA SER A 133 -28.34 -4.65 -4.91
C SER A 133 -29.28 -3.95 -5.89
N VAL A 134 -29.16 -4.25 -7.18
CA VAL A 134 -30.10 -3.74 -8.18
C VAL A 134 -31.43 -4.44 -7.98
N LEU A 135 -32.51 -3.68 -7.78
CA LEU A 135 -33.86 -4.23 -7.61
C LEU A 135 -34.58 -4.40 -8.96
N ASP A 136 -35.49 -5.38 -9.06
CA ASP A 136 -36.41 -5.58 -10.18
C ASP A 136 -37.69 -4.75 -10.04
N GLU A 137 -38.61 -4.85 -11.01
CA GLU A 137 -39.87 -4.10 -11.02
C GLU A 137 -40.78 -4.46 -9.82
N GLU A 138 -40.55 -5.63 -9.21
CA GLU A 138 -41.23 -6.12 -8.02
C GLU A 138 -40.52 -5.75 -6.70
N GLY A 139 -39.43 -4.97 -6.75
CA GLY A 139 -38.67 -4.54 -5.58
C GLY A 139 -37.82 -5.65 -4.95
N LYS A 140 -37.53 -6.74 -5.67
CA LYS A 140 -36.65 -7.82 -5.23
C LYS A 140 -35.26 -7.69 -5.86
N PRO A 141 -34.21 -8.25 -5.25
CA PRO A 141 -32.89 -8.26 -5.86
C PRO A 141 -32.93 -8.93 -7.24
N LYS A 142 -32.57 -8.16 -8.26
CA LYS A 142 -32.48 -8.62 -9.64
C LYS A 142 -31.45 -9.73 -9.73
N LEU A 143 -31.89 -10.89 -10.22
CA LEU A 143 -31.03 -12.04 -10.42
C LEU A 143 -30.63 -12.14 -11.89
N TYR A 144 -29.33 -12.29 -12.15
CA TYR A 144 -28.80 -12.69 -13.46
C TYR A 144 -28.16 -14.06 -13.32
N ARG A 145 -28.66 -15.04 -14.08
CA ARG A 145 -28.22 -16.45 -14.01
C ARG A 145 -28.23 -17.04 -12.59
N GLY A 146 -29.20 -16.62 -11.77
CA GLY A 146 -29.35 -17.08 -10.38
C GLY A 146 -28.45 -16.37 -9.36
N GLN A 147 -27.68 -15.36 -9.76
CA GLN A 147 -26.86 -14.54 -8.86
C GLN A 147 -27.42 -13.11 -8.75
N PRO A 148 -27.42 -12.50 -7.56
CA PRO A 148 -27.82 -11.10 -7.39
C PRO A 148 -26.89 -10.16 -8.15
N VAL A 149 -27.49 -9.21 -8.85
CA VAL A 149 -26.79 -8.15 -9.57
C VAL A 149 -26.59 -6.98 -8.62
N TYR A 150 -25.35 -6.52 -8.53
CA TYR A 150 -24.99 -5.34 -7.74
C TYR A 150 -24.58 -4.18 -8.64
N LYS A 151 -24.89 -2.97 -8.19
CA LYS A 151 -24.30 -1.73 -8.69
C LYS A 151 -23.14 -1.38 -7.75
N VAL A 152 -21.93 -1.42 -8.29
CA VAL A 152 -20.74 -0.93 -7.59
C VAL A 152 -20.74 0.58 -7.67
N ASN A 153 -20.66 1.22 -6.51
CA ASN A 153 -20.58 2.68 -6.44
C ASN A 153 -19.10 3.09 -6.46
N ASP A 154 -18.32 2.67 -5.46
CA ASP A 154 -16.92 3.09 -5.33
C ASP A 154 -15.94 1.93 -5.08
N HIS A 155 -14.66 2.30 -5.10
CA HIS A 155 -13.54 1.39 -4.88
C HIS A 155 -12.60 1.92 -3.80
N TRP A 156 -11.81 1.03 -3.26
CA TRP A 156 -10.68 1.32 -2.41
C TRP A 156 -9.47 0.54 -2.88
N PHE A 157 -8.29 0.97 -2.48
CA PHE A 157 -7.05 0.29 -2.84
C PHE A 157 -6.04 0.30 -1.71
N VAL A 158 -5.20 -0.75 -1.72
CA VAL A 158 -3.99 -0.85 -0.91
C VAL A 158 -2.79 -0.75 -1.83
N LEU A 159 -1.90 0.18 -1.53
CA LEU A 159 -0.59 0.23 -2.15
C LEU A 159 0.45 -0.16 -1.11
N ASN A 160 1.16 -1.26 -1.35
CA ASN A 160 2.35 -1.64 -0.61
C ASN A 160 3.57 -1.35 -1.47
N ALA A 161 4.41 -0.41 -1.05
CA ALA A 161 5.57 0.03 -1.81
C ALA A 161 6.81 0.12 -0.93
N LYS A 162 7.95 -0.30 -1.48
CA LYS A 162 9.26 -0.13 -0.84
C LYS A 162 9.97 1.09 -1.39
N PHE A 163 10.61 1.85 -0.51
CA PHE A 163 11.44 2.97 -0.88
C PHE A 163 12.88 2.72 -0.45
N LEU A 164 13.82 3.00 -1.36
CA LEU A 164 15.23 3.09 -1.04
C LEU A 164 15.52 4.45 -0.43
N TRP A 165 16.42 4.49 0.55
CA TRP A 165 16.99 5.73 1.07
C TRP A 165 18.46 5.79 0.65
N ARG A 166 18.77 6.62 -0.35
CA ARG A 166 20.10 6.69 -0.99
C ARG A 166 21.20 7.04 0.01
N ASP A 167 20.97 8.09 0.78
CA ASP A 167 21.96 8.68 1.71
C ASP A 167 21.58 8.40 3.17
N ALA A 168 21.07 7.20 3.44
CA ALA A 168 20.71 6.84 4.81
C ALA A 168 21.92 6.94 5.73
N PRO A 169 21.79 7.57 6.91
CA PRO A 169 22.89 7.66 7.86
C PRO A 169 23.30 6.24 8.30
N GLU A 170 24.60 6.05 8.57
CA GLU A 170 25.06 4.78 9.12
C GLU A 170 24.32 4.51 10.44
N PRO A 171 23.69 3.34 10.59
CA PRO A 171 23.01 3.00 11.82
C PRO A 171 24.03 3.09 12.96
N PRO A 172 23.65 3.65 14.12
CA PRO A 172 24.57 3.73 15.25
C PRO A 172 25.10 2.31 15.53
N ALA A 173 26.42 2.20 15.72
CA ALA A 173 27.06 0.93 16.02
C ALA A 173 26.36 0.33 17.25
N GLN A 174 25.49 -0.65 17.04
CA GLN A 174 24.82 -1.30 18.15
C GLN A 174 25.91 -2.01 18.95
N PRO A 175 26.14 -1.67 20.23
CA PRO A 175 26.99 -2.49 21.05
C PRO A 175 26.32 -3.86 21.08
N VAL A 176 27.02 -4.86 20.56
CA VAL A 176 26.58 -6.25 20.64
C VAL A 176 26.76 -6.69 22.10
N THR A 177 25.93 -6.18 23.01
CA THR A 177 25.76 -6.76 24.33
C THR A 177 24.85 -7.95 24.18
N SER A 178 25.41 -9.06 23.66
CA SER A 178 24.88 -10.36 24.00
C SER A 178 24.98 -10.50 25.52
N PRO A 179 23.89 -10.79 26.26
CA PRO A 179 23.97 -11.10 27.68
C PRO A 179 24.73 -12.40 27.97
N TYR A 180 25.16 -13.11 26.93
CA TYR A 180 26.00 -14.30 27.02
C TYR A 180 27.21 -14.21 26.08
N GLY A 181 28.40 -14.06 26.69
CA GLY A 181 29.62 -14.71 26.17
C GLY A 181 30.61 -13.86 25.38
N MET A 182 31.61 -13.35 26.11
CA MET A 182 33.03 -13.12 25.75
C MET A 182 33.41 -12.36 24.46
N PRO A 183 34.32 -11.36 24.54
CA PRO A 183 34.87 -10.71 23.36
C PRO A 183 35.80 -11.66 22.58
N ARG A 184 35.44 -12.01 21.34
CA ARG A 184 36.41 -12.49 20.37
C ARG A 184 37.22 -11.30 19.87
N GLN A 185 38.48 -11.21 20.29
CA GLN A 185 39.47 -10.41 19.56
C GLN A 185 39.62 -11.01 18.16
N MET A 186 39.11 -10.30 17.15
CA MET A 186 39.46 -10.58 15.76
C MET A 186 40.87 -10.04 15.52
N PRO A 187 41.81 -10.84 14.98
CA PRO A 187 43.10 -10.33 14.56
C PRO A 187 42.90 -9.44 13.32
N THR A 188 43.30 -8.18 13.44
CA THR A 188 43.33 -7.23 12.32
C THR A 188 44.49 -7.58 11.38
N THR A 189 44.18 -8.09 10.19
CA THR A 189 45.10 -8.13 9.05
C THR A 189 44.91 -6.88 8.20
N SER A 190 45.85 -5.93 8.30
CA SER A 190 46.42 -5.20 7.15
C SER A 190 47.24 -3.97 7.59
N THR A 191 48.57 -4.05 7.49
CA THR A 191 49.45 -3.03 6.87
C THR A 191 50.92 -3.49 6.93
N PRO A 192 51.67 -3.51 5.81
CA PRO A 192 53.12 -3.62 5.87
C PRO A 192 53.81 -2.26 5.67
N SER A 193 54.99 -2.12 6.30
CA SER A 193 56.10 -1.18 6.07
C SER A 193 56.19 0.06 6.98
N PRO A 194 57.40 0.66 7.20
CA PRO A 194 58.75 0.22 6.85
C PRO A 194 59.77 0.20 8.02
N SER A 195 60.91 -0.44 7.71
CA SER A 195 62.22 -0.39 8.34
C SER A 195 62.53 0.74 9.35
N SER A 196 63.11 0.36 10.48
CA SER A 196 64.07 1.17 11.23
C SER A 196 65.20 0.26 11.68
N GLY A 197 66.40 0.55 11.19
CA GLY A 197 67.59 -0.25 11.43
C GLY A 197 68.29 0.07 12.75
N SER A 198 69.42 -0.63 12.92
CA SER A 198 70.62 -0.26 13.67
C SER A 198 71.04 -1.26 14.75
N SER A 199 72.35 -1.51 14.74
CA SER A 199 73.20 -2.24 15.70
C SER A 199 73.23 -3.76 15.47
N GLY A 200 74.25 -4.38 14.88
CA GLY A 200 75.67 -4.05 14.79
C GLY A 200 76.46 -4.89 15.79
N ARG A 201 77.08 -6.00 15.34
CA ARG A 201 78.40 -6.44 15.81
C ARG A 201 78.96 -7.58 14.97
N SER A 202 80.25 -7.43 14.73
CA SER A 202 81.16 -8.07 13.78
C SER A 202 81.40 -9.57 14.01
N LEU A 203 81.68 -10.29 12.92
CA LEU A 203 82.48 -11.53 12.90
C LEU A 203 83.85 -11.19 12.28
N PRO A 204 84.96 -11.80 12.74
CA PRO A 204 86.24 -11.71 12.04
C PRO A 204 86.44 -12.87 11.05
N ASP A 205 87.37 -12.61 10.14
CA ASP A 205 87.80 -13.37 8.97
C ASP A 205 88.38 -14.77 9.22
N ASP A 206 88.28 -15.59 8.16
CA ASP A 206 89.19 -16.64 7.68
C ASP A 206 89.80 -17.66 8.66
N PHE A 207 89.33 -18.91 8.58
CA PHE A 207 90.03 -20.08 7.97
C PHE A 207 89.26 -21.39 8.26
#